data_AF-J4X8J6-F1
#
_entry.id   AF-J4X8J6-F1
#
_cell.length_a   1.000
_cell.length_b   1.000
_cell.length_c   1.000
_cell.angle_alpha   90.00
_cell.angle_beta   90.00
_cell.angle_gamma   90.00
#
_symmetry.space_group_name_H-M   'P 1'
#
loop_
_entity.id
_entity.type
_entity.pdbx_description
1 polymer ?
#
loop_
_entity_poly.entity_id
_entity_poly.type
_entity_poly.pdbx_seq_one_letter_code
_entity_poly.pdbx_strand_id
1 'polypeptide(L)'
;MSDARVARRSFLKLAALGAGSAVAFGSENETIKKKDELNGIPDPYPGSKTVRTICSICSAGCGIEAEVHDGVWVRQDMAVHHPISQGSHCCKGIDQIDLTKSKQRIKYPMKKVNGKWERISWETAINEIGDKMLEIRKKHGPDSVEFLGSAKFNNEQSYYFRKFAAFWGTNNNDHVARI
;
A
#
# COMPACT_ATOMS: atom_id res chain seq x y z
N MET A 1 -28.10 -41.53 28.54
CA MET A 1 -26.91 -40.95 27.88
C MET A 1 -26.02 -40.41 29.01
N SER A 2 -24.88 -41.05 29.23
CA SER A 2 -24.02 -40.86 30.41
C SER A 2 -23.27 -39.52 30.35
N ASP A 3 -23.50 -38.66 31.33
CA ASP A 3 -22.83 -37.37 31.57
C ASP A 3 -21.39 -37.63 32.08
N ALA A 4 -20.43 -37.72 31.16
CA ALA A 4 -19.02 -37.99 31.50
C ALA A 4 -18.37 -36.75 32.13
N ARG A 5 -18.53 -36.59 33.45
CA ARG A 5 -17.86 -35.54 34.23
C ARG A 5 -16.38 -35.85 34.38
N VAL A 6 -15.54 -35.26 33.52
CA VAL A 6 -14.08 -35.34 33.65
C VAL A 6 -13.67 -34.62 34.94
N ALA A 7 -13.11 -35.37 35.90
CA ALA A 7 -12.65 -34.80 37.16
C ALA A 7 -11.52 -33.77 36.91
N ARG A 8 -11.53 -32.66 37.65
CA ARG A 8 -10.55 -31.55 37.51
C ARG A 8 -9.09 -32.02 37.55
N ARG A 9 -8.78 -33.03 38.36
CA ARG A 9 -7.44 -33.65 38.42
C ARG A 9 -7.09 -34.43 37.14
N SER A 10 -8.06 -35.11 36.55
CA SER A 10 -7.87 -35.80 35.26
C SER A 10 -7.69 -34.80 34.12
N PHE A 11 -8.43 -33.69 34.14
CA PHE A 11 -8.23 -32.58 33.18
C PHE A 11 -6.83 -31.98 33.29
N LEU A 12 -6.35 -31.69 34.51
CA LEU A 12 -5.01 -31.13 34.71
C LEU A 12 -3.90 -32.10 34.28
N LYS A 13 -4.08 -33.41 34.50
CA LYS A 13 -3.14 -34.44 34.02
C LYS A 13 -3.13 -34.53 32.49
N LEU A 14 -4.30 -34.49 31.85
CA LEU A 14 -4.41 -34.46 30.39
C LEU A 14 -3.83 -33.18 29.78
N ALA A 15 -4.08 -32.02 30.41
CA ALA A 15 -3.51 -30.75 29.97
C ALA A 15 -1.97 -30.72 30.10
N ALA A 16 -1.43 -31.26 31.20
CA ALA A 16 0.02 -31.37 31.38
C ALA A 16 0.66 -32.33 30.36
N LEU A 17 0.02 -33.47 30.06
CA LEU A 17 0.45 -34.39 29.01
C LEU A 17 0.38 -33.75 27.62
N GLY A 18 -0.69 -33.00 27.32
CA GLY A 18 -0.86 -32.29 26.06
C GLY A 18 0.13 -31.14 25.85
N ALA A 19 0.48 -30.42 26.93
CA ALA A 19 1.52 -29.39 26.87
C ALA A 19 2.92 -30.00 26.66
N GLY A 20 3.22 -31.13 27.31
CA GLY A 20 4.49 -31.84 27.13
C GLY A 20 4.69 -32.36 25.70
N SER A 21 3.63 -32.91 25.08
CA SER A 21 3.69 -33.36 23.69
C SER A 21 3.76 -32.19 22.69
N ALA A 22 3.09 -31.06 22.95
CA ALA A 22 3.21 -29.87 22.11
C ALA A 22 4.63 -29.27 22.12
N VAL A 23 5.36 -29.38 23.24
CA VAL A 23 6.78 -28.95 23.29
C VAL A 23 7.68 -29.95 22.58
N ALA A 24 7.48 -31.26 22.80
CA ALA A 24 8.30 -32.30 22.18
C ALA A 24 8.13 -32.41 20.65
N PHE A 25 6.94 -32.15 20.12
CA PHE A 25 6.65 -32.21 18.68
C PHE A 25 6.50 -30.83 18.01
N GLY A 26 6.35 -29.76 18.79
CA GLY A 26 6.20 -28.39 18.26
C GLY A 26 7.53 -27.68 18.05
N SER A 27 8.59 -28.02 18.81
CA SER A 27 9.93 -27.47 18.58
C SER A 27 10.63 -28.07 17.35
N GLU A 28 10.17 -29.23 16.88
CA GLU A 28 10.72 -29.98 15.74
C GLU A 28 9.70 -30.11 14.59
N ASN A 29 8.82 -29.13 14.41
CA ASN A 29 7.94 -29.12 13.25
C ASN A 29 8.75 -28.74 11.98
N GLU A 30 9.52 -29.69 11.45
CA GLU A 30 10.33 -29.59 10.21
C GLU A 30 9.50 -29.18 8.98
N THR A 31 8.18 -29.26 9.06
CA THR A 31 7.26 -28.76 8.02
C THR A 31 7.35 -27.24 7.83
N ILE A 32 7.79 -26.49 8.85
CA ILE A 32 8.12 -25.07 8.71
C ILE A 32 9.59 -24.96 8.33
N LYS A 33 9.86 -25.03 7.02
CA LYS A 33 11.19 -24.81 6.46
C LYS A 33 11.77 -23.53 7.02
N LYS A 34 12.93 -23.61 7.68
CA LYS A 34 13.70 -22.43 8.06
C LYS A 34 14.07 -21.69 6.79
N LYS A 35 14.07 -20.35 6.83
CA LYS A 35 14.43 -19.48 5.70
C LYS A 35 15.80 -19.85 5.09
N ASP A 36 16.68 -20.41 5.92
CA ASP A 36 18.02 -20.87 5.55
C ASP A 36 18.04 -22.19 4.74
N GLU A 37 16.94 -22.94 4.64
CA GLU A 37 16.86 -24.17 3.82
C GLU A 37 16.37 -23.91 2.39
N LEU A 38 16.11 -22.65 2.03
CA LEU A 38 15.82 -22.22 0.65
C LEU A 38 17.09 -22.03 -0.20
N ASN A 39 18.26 -22.43 0.30
CA ASN A 39 19.59 -22.27 -0.30
C ASN A 39 19.79 -22.85 -1.72
N GLY A 40 18.76 -23.46 -2.33
CA GLY A 40 18.79 -23.98 -3.70
C GLY A 40 18.06 -23.11 -4.74
N ILE A 41 17.31 -22.08 -4.33
CA ILE A 41 16.65 -21.16 -5.26
C ILE A 41 17.54 -19.92 -5.41
N PRO A 42 18.17 -19.68 -6.57
CA PRO A 42 18.94 -18.47 -6.79
C PRO A 42 18.06 -17.26 -6.54
N ASP A 43 18.52 -16.32 -5.70
CA ASP A 43 17.84 -15.05 -5.53
C ASP A 43 17.83 -14.31 -6.88
N PRO A 44 16.66 -14.05 -7.48
CA PRO A 44 16.59 -13.37 -8.76
C PRO A 44 17.03 -11.89 -8.68
N TYR A 45 17.15 -11.32 -7.48
CA TYR A 45 17.49 -9.91 -7.26
C TYR A 45 18.67 -9.74 -6.29
N PRO A 46 19.88 -10.21 -6.65
CA PRO A 46 21.05 -10.09 -5.78
C PRO A 46 21.33 -8.61 -5.46
N GLY A 47 21.52 -8.30 -4.18
CA GLY A 47 21.78 -6.93 -3.71
C GLY A 47 20.52 -6.06 -3.57
N SER A 48 19.32 -6.64 -3.67
CA SER A 48 18.09 -5.96 -3.28
C SER A 48 18.09 -5.56 -1.80
N LYS A 49 17.28 -4.55 -1.46
CA LYS A 49 17.12 -4.04 -0.11
C LYS A 49 15.67 -4.15 0.32
N THR A 50 15.44 -4.60 1.55
CA THR A 50 14.11 -4.56 2.14
C THR A 50 13.83 -3.18 2.72
N VAL A 51 12.73 -2.55 2.28
CA VAL A 51 12.26 -1.24 2.72
C VAL A 51 10.87 -1.41 3.30
N ARG A 52 10.61 -0.82 4.47
CA ARG A 52 9.30 -0.87 5.11
C ARG A 52 8.40 0.23 4.55
N THR A 53 7.17 -0.14 4.23
CA THR A 53 6.14 0.79 3.76
C THR A 53 4.76 0.38 4.26
N ILE A 54 3.75 1.18 3.96
CA ILE A 54 2.37 0.96 4.39
C ILE A 54 1.49 0.67 3.19
N CYS A 55 0.56 -0.26 3.37
CA CYS A 55 -0.49 -0.55 2.39
C CYS A 55 -1.38 0.67 2.18
N SER A 56 -1.51 1.14 0.94
CA SER A 56 -2.26 2.35 0.58
C SER A 56 -3.67 2.08 0.06
N ILE A 57 -4.16 0.83 0.16
CA ILE A 57 -5.44 0.42 -0.40
C ILE A 57 -6.64 0.89 0.43
N CYS A 58 -6.65 0.61 1.73
CA CYS A 58 -7.70 1.04 2.65
C CYS A 58 -7.09 1.73 3.87
N SER A 59 -7.92 2.14 4.83
CA SER A 59 -7.50 2.85 6.05
C SER A 59 -6.92 1.96 7.16
N ALA A 60 -6.84 0.64 6.96
CA ALA A 60 -6.28 -0.27 7.97
C ALA A 60 -4.79 -0.07 8.21
N GLY A 61 -4.05 0.40 7.19
CA GLY A 61 -2.62 0.72 7.32
C GLY A 61 -1.74 -0.50 7.57
N CYS A 62 -1.98 -1.63 6.91
CA CYS A 62 -1.15 -2.84 7.07
C CYS A 62 0.31 -2.57 6.66
N GLY A 63 1.25 -3.17 7.39
CA GLY A 63 2.68 -3.02 7.12
C GLY A 63 3.18 -3.95 6.01
N ILE A 64 4.00 -3.40 5.13
CA ILE A 64 4.62 -4.08 3.99
C ILE A 64 6.14 -4.06 4.15
N GLU A 65 6.79 -5.18 3.85
CA GLU A 65 8.22 -5.25 3.57
C GLU A 65 8.42 -5.34 2.05
N ALA A 66 8.78 -4.21 1.44
CA ALA A 66 9.01 -4.08 0.01
C ALA A 66 10.47 -4.37 -0.32
N GLU A 67 10.72 -5.32 -1.21
CA GLU A 67 12.05 -5.56 -1.74
C GLU A 67 12.29 -4.66 -2.95
N VAL A 68 13.36 -3.87 -2.87
CA VAL A 68 13.73 -2.86 -3.86
C VAL A 68 15.10 -3.20 -4.43
N HIS A 69 15.18 -3.32 -5.75
CA HIS A 69 16.41 -3.54 -6.50
C HIS A 69 16.56 -2.42 -7.52
N ASP A 70 17.69 -1.72 -7.52
CA ASP A 70 17.97 -0.55 -8.38
C ASP A 70 16.85 0.51 -8.40
N GLY A 71 16.25 0.76 -7.23
CA GLY A 71 15.16 1.73 -7.08
C GLY A 71 13.79 1.24 -7.57
N VAL A 72 13.69 0.00 -8.06
CA VAL A 72 12.45 -0.61 -8.52
C VAL A 72 11.92 -1.57 -7.45
N TRP A 73 10.63 -1.44 -7.14
CA TRP A 73 9.94 -2.38 -6.26
C TRP A 73 9.74 -3.72 -6.98
N VAL A 74 10.47 -4.76 -6.57
CA VAL A 74 10.54 -6.06 -7.27
C VAL A 74 9.74 -7.16 -6.59
N ARG A 75 9.73 -7.24 -5.25
CA ARG A 75 8.95 -8.21 -4.49
C ARG A 75 8.33 -7.55 -3.25
N GLN A 76 7.31 -8.18 -2.69
CA GLN A 76 6.64 -7.71 -1.48
C GLN A 76 6.42 -8.89 -0.53
N ASP A 77 6.61 -8.65 0.77
CA ASP A 77 6.22 -9.55 1.85
C ASP A 77 5.46 -8.79 2.95
N MET A 78 4.88 -9.53 3.89
CA MET A 78 4.11 -9.03 5.01
C MET A 78 5.03 -8.64 6.17
N ALA A 79 4.84 -7.44 6.72
CA ALA A 79 5.58 -7.04 7.92
C ALA A 79 5.02 -7.75 9.17
N VAL A 80 5.65 -8.85 9.57
CA VAL A 80 5.24 -9.69 10.72
C VAL A 80 5.24 -8.91 12.04
N HIS A 81 6.19 -7.99 12.21
CA HIS A 81 6.35 -7.12 13.38
C HIS A 81 5.42 -5.90 13.38
N HIS A 82 4.58 -5.68 12.36
CA HIS A 82 3.71 -4.51 12.31
C HIS A 82 2.56 -4.64 13.32
N PRO A 83 2.31 -3.64 14.20
CA PRO A 83 1.43 -3.80 15.36
C PRO A 83 -0.04 -4.03 14.99
N ILE A 84 -0.48 -3.50 13.84
CA ILE A 84 -1.88 -3.62 13.39
C ILE A 84 -2.10 -4.91 12.61
N SER A 85 -1.20 -5.23 11.67
CA SER A 85 -1.40 -6.33 10.74
C SER A 85 -0.78 -7.64 11.21
N GLN A 86 0.28 -7.60 12.04
CA GLN A 86 0.96 -8.77 12.59
C GLN A 86 1.29 -9.83 11.53
N GLY A 87 1.76 -9.37 10.36
CA GLY A 87 2.05 -10.26 9.23
C GLY A 87 0.84 -10.70 8.40
N SER A 88 -0.35 -10.14 8.61
CA SER A 88 -1.55 -10.44 7.84
C SER A 88 -1.80 -9.44 6.70
N HIS A 89 -2.18 -9.93 5.53
CA HIS A 89 -2.68 -9.13 4.41
C HIS A 89 -3.95 -9.72 3.81
N CYS A 90 -4.83 -8.86 3.30
CA CYS A 90 -5.91 -9.28 2.42
C CYS A 90 -5.42 -9.35 0.95
N CYS A 91 -6.24 -9.92 0.07
CA CYS A 91 -5.94 -10.02 -1.38
C CYS A 91 -5.52 -8.68 -2.01
N LYS A 92 -6.15 -7.57 -1.62
CA LYS A 92 -5.80 -6.26 -2.19
C LYS A 92 -4.42 -5.75 -1.73
N GLY A 93 -4.04 -6.08 -0.49
CA GLY A 93 -2.78 -5.62 0.09
C GLY A 93 -1.59 -6.39 -0.43
N ILE A 94 -1.74 -7.71 -0.62
CA ILE A 94 -0.68 -8.55 -1.19
C ILE A 94 -0.41 -8.22 -2.67
N ASP A 95 -1.45 -7.83 -3.41
CA ASP A 95 -1.34 -7.44 -4.84
C ASP A 95 -0.99 -5.96 -5.07
N GLN A 96 -0.67 -5.19 -4.02
CA GLN A 96 -0.42 -3.74 -4.17
C GLN A 96 0.74 -3.44 -5.14
N ILE A 97 1.77 -4.29 -5.16
CA ILE A 97 2.91 -4.16 -6.07
C ILE A 97 2.48 -4.18 -7.55
N ASP A 98 1.42 -4.91 -7.90
CA ASP A 98 0.96 -5.04 -9.29
C ASP A 98 0.35 -3.76 -9.83
N LEU A 99 -0.18 -2.88 -8.98
CA LEU A 99 -0.62 -1.54 -9.39
C LEU A 99 0.55 -0.72 -9.96
N THR A 100 1.75 -0.89 -9.40
CA THR A 100 2.94 -0.16 -9.85
C THR A 100 3.52 -0.74 -11.14
N LYS A 101 3.35 -2.06 -11.35
CA LYS A 101 3.86 -2.83 -12.49
C LYS A 101 2.86 -3.04 -13.62
N SER A 102 1.61 -2.60 -13.44
CA SER A 102 0.54 -2.78 -14.42
C SER A 102 0.93 -2.27 -15.81
N LYS A 103 0.65 -3.10 -16.83
CA LYS A 103 0.82 -2.73 -18.25
C LYS A 103 -0.09 -1.57 -18.68
N GLN A 104 -1.18 -1.35 -17.94
CA GLN A 104 -2.14 -0.28 -18.19
C GLN A 104 -1.76 1.05 -17.53
N ARG A 105 -0.68 1.08 -16.72
CA ARG A 105 -0.22 2.30 -16.06
C ARG A 105 0.22 3.34 -17.09
N ILE A 106 -0.38 4.52 -17.03
CA ILE A 106 0.00 5.68 -17.85
C ILE A 106 1.36 6.18 -17.37
N LYS A 107 2.33 6.26 -18.29
CA LYS A 107 3.73 6.61 -17.98
C LYS A 107 4.12 8.03 -18.40
N TYR A 108 3.31 8.67 -19.24
CA TYR A 108 3.60 9.97 -19.85
C TYR A 108 2.35 10.87 -19.77
N PRO A 109 2.52 12.19 -19.68
CA PRO A 109 1.43 13.12 -19.91
C PRO A 109 0.76 12.89 -21.28
N MET A 110 -0.56 12.95 -21.29
CA MET A 110 -1.38 12.71 -22.48
C MET A 110 -2.31 13.91 -22.73
N LYS A 111 -2.48 14.29 -23.99
CA LYS A 111 -3.41 15.33 -24.43
C LYS A 111 -4.39 14.76 -25.44
N LYS A 112 -5.66 15.15 -25.35
CA LYS A 112 -6.68 14.74 -26.32
C LYS A 112 -6.74 15.75 -27.46
N VAL A 113 -6.38 15.34 -28.67
CA VAL A 113 -6.40 16.15 -29.90
C VAL A 113 -7.30 15.45 -30.91
N ASN A 114 -8.32 16.14 -31.41
CA ASN A 114 -9.27 15.61 -32.40
C ASN A 114 -9.85 14.22 -32.03
N GLY A 115 -10.16 14.04 -30.75
CA GLY A 115 -10.73 12.79 -30.23
C GLY A 115 -9.71 11.70 -29.86
N LYS A 116 -8.42 11.85 -30.20
CA LYS A 116 -7.36 10.85 -29.94
C LYS A 116 -6.41 11.33 -28.85
N TRP A 117 -5.85 10.38 -28.09
CA TRP A 117 -4.85 10.67 -27.06
C TRP A 117 -3.44 10.65 -27.64
N GLU A 118 -2.71 11.74 -27.45
CA GLU A 118 -1.34 11.94 -27.91
C GLU A 118 -0.42 12.18 -26.71
N ARG A 119 0.79 11.62 -26.76
CA ARG A 119 1.81 11.83 -25.72
C ARG A 119 2.41 13.22 -25.86
N ILE A 120 2.59 13.92 -24.76
CA ILE A 120 3.26 15.23 -24.72
C ILE A 120 4.36 15.24 -23.65
N SER A 121 5.26 16.22 -23.72
CA SER A 121 6.29 16.41 -22.70
C SER A 121 5.69 16.97 -21.41
N TRP A 122 6.39 16.80 -20.29
CA TRP A 122 6.03 17.41 -19.01
C TRP A 122 6.01 18.95 -19.09
N GLU A 123 6.99 19.54 -19.77
CA GLU A 123 7.07 20.99 -19.97
C GLU A 123 5.84 21.52 -20.72
N THR A 124 5.46 20.89 -21.84
CA THR A 124 4.25 21.26 -22.59
C THR A 124 3.00 21.10 -21.73
N ALA A 125 2.88 20.00 -20.98
CA ALA A 125 1.71 19.76 -20.13
C ALA A 125 1.56 20.84 -19.04
N ILE A 126 2.65 21.17 -18.34
CA ILE A 126 2.65 22.15 -17.26
C ILE A 126 2.34 23.55 -17.80
N ASN A 127 3.00 23.96 -18.89
CA ASN A 127 2.81 25.28 -19.47
C ASN A 127 1.39 25.46 -20.03
N GLU A 128 0.89 24.50 -20.82
CA GLU A 128 -0.46 24.62 -21.38
C GLU A 128 -1.56 24.63 -20.31
N ILE A 129 -1.42 23.82 -19.25
CA ILE A 129 -2.39 23.81 -18.14
C ILE A 129 -2.28 25.12 -17.36
N GLY A 130 -1.05 25.54 -17.02
CA GLY A 130 -0.79 26.76 -16.26
C GLY A 130 -1.31 28.01 -16.96
N ASP A 131 -1.00 28.18 -18.25
CA ASP A 131 -1.44 29.32 -19.05
C ASP A 131 -2.96 29.41 -19.12
N LYS A 132 -3.64 28.27 -19.36
CA LYS A 132 -5.11 28.22 -19.37
C LYS A 132 -5.72 28.51 -18.00
N MET A 133 -5.14 27.98 -16.93
CA MET A 133 -5.60 28.27 -15.57
C MET A 133 -5.46 29.77 -15.26
N LEU A 134 -4.35 30.40 -15.65
CA LEU A 134 -4.12 31.84 -15.45
C LEU A 134 -5.07 32.70 -16.28
N GLU A 135 -5.37 32.30 -17.53
CA GLU A 135 -6.37 32.95 -18.37
C GLU A 135 -7.76 32.90 -17.72
N ILE A 136 -8.18 31.72 -17.27
CA ILE A 136 -9.45 31.52 -16.56
C ILE A 136 -9.52 32.41 -15.32
N ARG A 137 -8.46 32.42 -14.51
CA ARG A 137 -8.38 33.27 -13.31
C ARG A 137 -8.52 34.74 -13.63
N LYS A 138 -7.86 35.22 -14.69
CA LYS A 138 -7.94 36.63 -15.11
C LYS A 138 -9.36 37.02 -15.56
N LYS A 139 -10.06 36.10 -16.22
CA LYS A 139 -11.39 36.36 -16.80
C LYS A 139 -12.55 36.16 -15.81
N HIS A 140 -12.43 35.19 -14.91
CA HIS A 140 -13.53 34.71 -14.07
C HIS A 140 -13.23 34.76 -12.56
N GLY A 141 -12.02 35.12 -12.15
CA GLY A 141 -11.59 35.14 -10.75
C GLY A 141 -11.06 33.78 -10.27
N PRO A 142 -10.50 33.71 -9.05
CA PRO A 142 -9.90 32.48 -8.53
C PRO A 142 -10.93 31.38 -8.20
N ASP A 143 -12.15 31.76 -7.82
CA ASP A 143 -13.22 30.82 -7.44
C ASP A 143 -13.87 30.10 -8.63
N SER A 144 -13.47 30.40 -9.87
CA SER A 144 -13.93 29.66 -11.05
C SER A 144 -13.24 28.31 -11.24
N VAL A 145 -12.34 27.91 -10.34
CA VAL A 145 -11.60 26.65 -10.37
C VAL A 145 -11.82 25.92 -9.06
N GLU A 146 -12.11 24.62 -9.16
CA GLU A 146 -12.21 23.71 -8.00
C GLU A 146 -11.04 22.73 -8.01
N PHE A 147 -10.46 22.52 -6.83
CA PHE A 147 -9.34 21.58 -6.62
C PHE A 147 -9.83 20.33 -5.91
N LEU A 148 -9.92 19.22 -6.65
CA LEU A 148 -10.34 17.92 -6.11
C LEU A 148 -9.12 17.09 -5.69
N GLY A 149 -8.98 16.89 -4.38
CA GLY A 149 -7.91 16.12 -3.77
C GLY A 149 -8.23 14.64 -3.69
N SER A 150 -7.29 13.88 -3.11
CA SER A 150 -7.48 12.45 -2.87
C SER A 150 -6.99 12.03 -1.50
N ALA A 151 -7.75 11.16 -0.81
CA ALA A 151 -7.29 10.43 0.38
C ALA A 151 -6.19 9.39 0.07
N LYS A 152 -5.73 9.31 -1.19
CA LYS A 152 -4.57 8.52 -1.61
C LYS A 152 -3.25 9.28 -1.56
N PHE A 153 -3.30 10.59 -1.33
CA PHE A 153 -2.10 11.37 -1.03
C PHE A 153 -1.54 10.97 0.34
N ASN A 154 -0.23 11.15 0.53
CA ASN A 154 0.30 11.23 1.88
C ASN A 154 -0.11 12.56 2.55
N ASN A 155 0.16 12.69 3.85
CA ASN A 155 -0.27 13.84 4.63
C ASN A 155 0.41 15.14 4.14
N GLU A 156 1.67 15.06 3.75
CA GLU A 156 2.46 16.19 3.25
C GLU A 156 1.93 16.69 1.90
N GLN A 157 1.62 15.77 0.98
CA GLN A 157 1.00 16.07 -0.31
C GLN A 157 -0.40 16.65 -0.14
N SER A 158 -1.20 16.13 0.80
CA SER A 158 -2.51 16.68 1.13
C SER A 158 -2.40 18.12 1.63
N TYR A 159 -1.41 18.38 2.49
CA TYR A 159 -1.10 19.74 2.96
C TYR A 159 -0.66 20.66 1.82
N TYR A 160 0.25 20.21 0.95
CA TYR A 160 0.68 21.00 -0.22
C TYR A 160 -0.47 21.27 -1.18
N PHE A 161 -1.35 20.31 -1.42
CA PHE A 161 -2.52 20.47 -2.28
C PHE A 161 -3.48 21.53 -1.71
N ARG A 162 -3.76 21.50 -0.40
CA ARG A 162 -4.58 22.52 0.26
C ARG A 162 -3.92 23.90 0.21
N LYS A 163 -2.60 23.97 0.42
CA LYS A 163 -1.83 25.22 0.35
C LYS A 163 -1.80 25.79 -1.06
N PHE A 164 -1.70 24.93 -2.08
CA PHE A 164 -1.75 25.35 -3.47
C PHE A 164 -3.08 26.04 -3.80
N ALA A 165 -4.22 25.45 -3.41
CA ALA A 165 -5.52 26.08 -3.56
C ALA A 165 -5.63 27.42 -2.78
N ALA A 166 -5.04 27.49 -1.59
CA ALA A 166 -4.99 28.74 -0.81
C ALA A 166 -4.19 29.84 -1.53
N PHE A 167 -3.01 29.52 -2.08
CA PHE A 167 -2.20 30.47 -2.85
C PHE A 167 -2.82 30.82 -4.21
N TRP A 168 -3.60 29.90 -4.77
CA TRP A 168 -4.48 30.21 -5.90
C TRP A 168 -5.54 31.25 -5.53
N GLY A 169 -5.90 31.37 -4.26
CA GLY A 169 -6.86 32.36 -3.76
C GLY A 169 -8.30 31.87 -3.76
N THR A 170 -8.52 30.55 -3.67
CA THR A 170 -9.86 29.97 -3.54
C THR A 170 -9.95 29.02 -2.35
N ASN A 171 -11.17 28.83 -1.85
CA ASN A 171 -11.51 27.76 -0.90
C ASN A 171 -12.30 26.61 -1.55
N ASN A 172 -12.48 26.64 -2.87
CA ASN A 172 -13.12 25.55 -3.64
C ASN A 172 -12.16 24.36 -3.71
N ASN A 173 -12.15 23.58 -2.64
CA ASN A 173 -11.34 22.38 -2.48
C ASN A 173 -12.17 21.31 -1.77
N ASP A 174 -12.31 20.15 -2.40
CA ASP A 174 -13.00 19.00 -1.81
C ASP A 174 -12.27 17.68 -2.10
N HIS A 175 -12.68 16.61 -1.44
CA HIS A 175 -12.13 15.27 -1.63
C HIS A 175 -13.11 14.18 -1.15
N VAL A 176 -12.69 12.93 -1.27
CA VAL A 176 -13.51 11.74 -1.02
C VAL A 176 -14.16 11.65 0.37
N ALA A 177 -13.66 12.31 1.43
CA ALA A 177 -14.29 12.22 2.75
C ALA A 177 -15.54 13.09 2.92
N ARG A 178 -15.95 13.84 1.88
CA ARG A 178 -17.24 14.54 1.85
C ARG A 178 -18.44 13.57 1.82
N ILE A 179 -18.25 12.38 1.25
CA ILE A 179 -19.26 11.33 1.05
C ILE A 179 -19.05 10.24 2.10
#